data_AF-A0A7X4XQL0-F1
#
_entry.id   AF-A0A7X4XQL0-F1
#
_cell.length_a   1.000
_cell.length_b   1.000
_cell.length_c   1.000
_cell.angle_alpha   90.00
_cell.angle_beta   90.00
_cell.angle_gamma   90.00
#
_symmetry.space_group_name_H-M   'P 1'
#
loop_
_entity.id
_entity.type
_entity.pdbx_description
1 polymer ?
#
loop_
_entity_poly.entity_id
_entity_poly.type
_entity_poly.pdbx_seq_one_letter_code
_entity_poly.pdbx_strand_id
1 'polypeptide(L)'
;LARAMAKALVQYFEENPPEGTLFANRGKTQQHQVQRGESLSVIAQKYGASVQAIMQANQLKNSRLAVGQRLTIPGGERGPVPVPIVNNPIETETITHTVKSGEFLGKISATYKVSVDAIRRENRLKSDTLFVGQKLSITVSLKDKPLRQHKVQRGEFLGKIANKYNVSVQSIREANQLRSDQLVVGELLIIPNK
;
A
#
# COMPACT_ATOMS: atom_id res chain seq x y z
N LEU A 1 6.15 1.40 -8.65
CA LEU A 1 5.39 2.68 -8.68
C LEU A 1 5.25 3.33 -7.31
N ALA A 2 4.68 2.65 -6.29
CA ALA A 2 4.41 3.24 -4.97
C ALA A 2 5.64 3.85 -4.25
N ARG A 3 6.80 3.16 -4.25
CA ARG A 3 8.04 3.69 -3.63
C ARG A 3 8.57 4.94 -4.34
N ALA A 4 8.46 5.00 -5.66
CA ALA A 4 8.90 6.15 -6.44
C ALA A 4 8.02 7.37 -6.16
N MET A 5 6.70 7.18 -6.07
CA MET A 5 5.76 8.23 -5.69
C MET A 5 6.00 8.70 -4.24
N ALA A 6 6.21 7.78 -3.31
CA ALA A 6 6.53 8.12 -1.92
C ALA A 6 7.84 8.93 -1.83
N LYS A 7 8.88 8.51 -2.56
CA LYS A 7 10.14 9.27 -2.65
C LYS A 7 9.93 10.66 -3.26
N ALA A 8 9.14 10.77 -4.32
CA ALA A 8 8.85 12.04 -4.98
C ALA A 8 8.06 13.00 -4.08
N LEU A 9 7.10 12.49 -3.30
CA LEU A 9 6.34 13.28 -2.33
C LEU A 9 7.23 13.78 -1.18
N VAL A 10 8.11 12.91 -0.66
CA VAL A 10 9.09 13.32 0.36
C VAL A 10 10.02 14.40 -0.19
N GLN A 11 10.57 14.20 -1.38
CA GLN A 11 11.42 15.20 -2.06
C GLN A 11 10.67 16.53 -2.25
N TYR A 12 9.42 16.48 -2.71
CA TYR A 12 8.60 17.68 -2.92
C TYR A 12 8.38 18.48 -1.63
N PHE A 13 8.08 17.81 -0.50
CA PHE A 13 7.92 18.50 0.79
C PHE A 13 9.23 18.96 1.40
N GLU A 14 10.36 18.37 1.02
CA GLU A 14 11.68 18.89 1.40
C GLU A 14 12.02 20.17 0.64
N GLU A 15 11.68 20.25 -0.65
CA GLU A 15 11.89 21.43 -1.49
C GLU A 15 10.86 22.54 -1.24
N ASN A 16 9.63 22.16 -0.88
CA ASN A 16 8.50 23.06 -0.65
C ASN A 16 7.88 22.74 0.71
N PRO A 17 8.54 23.12 1.82
CA PRO A 17 8.10 22.74 3.15
C PRO A 17 6.79 23.45 3.53
N PRO A 18 5.69 22.71 3.75
CA PRO A 18 4.42 23.30 4.13
C PRO A 18 4.51 23.95 5.52
N GLU A 19 3.90 25.11 5.68
CA GLU A 19 3.90 25.84 6.95
C GLU A 19 3.30 25.01 8.09
N GLY A 20 3.85 25.18 9.29
CA GLY A 20 3.41 24.43 10.47
C GLY A 20 3.77 22.94 10.47
N THR A 21 4.51 22.45 9.46
CA THR A 21 4.96 21.05 9.42
C THR A 21 6.40 20.87 9.89
N LEU A 22 6.78 19.62 10.19
CA LEU A 22 8.14 19.27 10.57
C LEU A 22 9.17 19.62 9.48
N PHE A 23 8.77 19.61 8.21
CA PHE A 23 9.63 19.98 7.09
C PHE A 23 10.01 21.47 7.12
N ALA A 24 9.09 22.35 7.51
CA ALA A 24 9.33 23.80 7.62
C ALA A 24 10.29 24.19 8.76
N ASN A 25 10.42 23.32 9.76
CA ASN A 25 11.30 23.52 10.90
C ASN A 25 12.71 22.93 10.68
N ARG A 26 12.95 22.19 9.60
CA ARG A 26 14.27 21.60 9.30
C ARG A 26 15.29 22.71 9.01
N GLY A 27 16.43 22.69 9.69
CA GLY A 27 17.49 23.68 9.53
C GLY A 27 17.24 25.06 10.18
N LYS A 28 16.09 25.26 10.85
CA LYS A 28 15.77 26.50 11.58
C LYS A 28 15.90 26.31 13.08
N THR A 29 16.76 27.10 13.72
CA THR A 29 16.88 27.12 15.18
C THR A 29 15.76 27.95 15.81
N GLN A 30 15.12 27.41 16.84
CA GLN A 30 14.05 28.09 17.58
C GLN A 30 14.40 28.21 19.07
N GLN A 31 13.91 29.25 19.72
CA GLN A 31 14.03 29.40 21.17
C GLN A 31 12.75 28.93 21.85
N HIS A 32 12.89 28.11 22.88
CA HIS A 32 11.77 27.59 23.66
C HIS A 32 11.99 27.82 25.15
N GLN A 33 10.99 28.38 25.84
CA GLN A 33 11.02 28.54 27.28
C GLN A 33 10.27 27.38 27.94
N VAL A 34 10.98 26.63 28.78
CA VAL A 34 10.45 25.45 29.48
C VAL A 34 9.29 25.83 30.38
N GLN A 35 8.15 25.19 30.19
CA GLN A 35 6.94 25.35 30.99
C GLN A 35 6.87 24.31 32.11
N ARG A 36 6.02 24.56 33.10
CA ARG A 36 5.82 23.65 34.23
C ARG A 36 5.31 22.30 33.71
N GLY A 37 6.06 21.23 34.01
CA GLY A 37 5.71 19.85 33.65
C GLY A 37 6.23 19.38 32.28
N GLU A 38 6.95 20.22 31.53
CA GLU A 38 7.59 19.77 30.29
C GLU A 38 8.86 18.97 30.56
N SER A 39 9.13 18.01 29.66
CA SER A 39 10.37 17.24 29.61
C SER A 39 11.05 17.45 28.26
N LEU A 40 12.35 17.14 28.17
CA LEU A 40 13.08 17.21 26.90
C LEU A 40 12.44 16.35 25.80
N SER A 41 11.81 15.21 26.13
CA SER A 41 11.15 14.36 25.15
C SER A 41 9.91 15.01 24.56
N VAL A 42 9.07 15.65 25.40
CA VAL A 42 7.88 16.37 24.96
C VAL A 42 8.27 17.56 24.09
N ILE A 43 9.28 18.32 24.50
CA ILE A 43 9.81 19.45 23.72
C ILE A 43 10.40 18.96 22.39
N ALA A 44 11.23 17.91 22.40
CA ALA A 44 11.80 17.32 21.19
C ALA A 44 10.71 16.89 20.20
N GLN A 45 9.64 16.26 20.68
CA GLN A 45 8.52 15.85 19.85
C GLN A 45 7.77 17.06 19.26
N LYS A 46 7.51 18.09 20.06
CA LYS A 46 6.83 19.31 19.64
C LYS A 46 7.54 20.01 18.48
N TYR A 47 8.87 20.05 18.51
CA TYR A 47 9.68 20.75 17.52
C TYR A 47 10.28 19.83 16.44
N GLY A 48 10.04 18.52 16.49
CA GLY A 48 10.62 17.56 15.54
C GLY A 48 12.13 17.37 15.70
N ALA A 49 12.70 17.72 16.85
CA ALA A 49 14.12 17.55 17.16
C ALA A 49 14.38 16.20 17.86
N SER A 50 15.65 15.88 18.11
CA SER A 50 16.04 14.79 19.01
C SER A 50 16.43 15.35 20.37
N VAL A 51 16.20 14.57 21.43
CA VAL A 51 16.63 14.95 22.80
C VAL A 51 18.14 15.21 22.83
N GLN A 52 18.92 14.36 22.15
CA GLN A 52 20.37 14.50 22.04
C GLN A 52 20.78 15.81 21.35
N ALA A 53 20.13 16.17 20.24
CA ALA A 53 20.43 17.42 19.53
C ALA A 53 20.11 18.64 20.40
N ILE A 54 18.98 18.63 21.12
CA ILE A 54 18.64 19.70 22.07
C ILE A 54 19.69 19.77 23.20
N MET A 55 20.10 18.63 23.75
CA MET A 55 21.11 18.60 24.81
C MET A 55 22.46 19.13 24.31
N GLN A 56 22.91 18.74 23.12
CA GLN A 56 24.15 19.22 22.53
C GLN A 56 24.10 20.72 22.23
N ALA A 57 23.02 21.20 21.62
CA ALA A 57 22.82 22.62 21.30
C ALA A 57 22.80 23.52 22.56
N ASN A 58 22.41 22.97 23.71
CA ASN A 58 22.34 23.69 24.99
C ASN A 58 23.40 23.26 26.01
N GLN A 59 24.39 22.47 25.58
CA GLN A 59 25.48 21.96 26.44
C GLN A 59 24.97 21.29 27.74
N LEU A 60 23.82 20.61 27.68
CA LEU A 60 23.19 19.96 28.82
C LEU A 60 23.86 18.61 29.11
N LYS A 61 24.26 18.41 30.36
CA LYS A 61 24.85 17.15 30.84
C LYS A 61 23.82 16.05 31.13
N ASN A 62 22.56 16.43 31.32
CA ASN A 62 21.45 15.52 31.63
C ASN A 62 20.11 16.13 31.20
N SER A 63 19.02 15.36 31.33
CA SER A 63 17.69 15.76 30.89
C SER A 63 16.87 16.57 31.91
N ARG A 64 17.49 17.05 32.99
CA ARG A 64 16.79 17.88 33.99
C ARG A 64 16.61 19.29 33.45
N LEU A 65 15.38 19.78 33.51
CA LEU A 65 15.00 21.11 33.06
C LEU A 65 14.44 21.92 34.23
N ALA A 66 14.76 23.21 34.25
CA ALA A 66 14.15 24.16 35.18
C ALA A 66 13.01 24.92 34.48
N VAL A 67 11.91 25.16 35.19
CA VAL A 67 10.82 25.99 34.67
C VAL A 67 11.35 27.39 34.39
N GLY A 68 11.04 27.92 33.20
CA GLY A 68 11.53 29.21 32.73
C GLY A 68 12.88 29.16 32.01
N GLN A 69 13.56 28.02 32.00
CA GLN A 69 14.82 27.83 31.26
C GLN A 69 14.60 28.03 29.76
N ARG A 70 15.49 28.78 29.10
CA ARG A 70 15.47 28.94 27.64
C ARG A 70 16.36 27.89 26.99
N LEU A 71 15.79 27.18 26.02
CA LEU A 71 16.45 26.15 25.23
C LEU A 71 16.51 26.58 23.77
N THR A 72 17.70 26.49 23.20
CA THR A 72 17.96 26.54 21.78
C THR A 72 17.58 25.19 21.18
N ILE A 73 16.49 25.15 20.43
CA ILE A 73 15.98 23.94 19.79
C ILE A 73 16.52 23.91 18.36
N PRO A 74 17.47 23.01 18.04
CA PRO A 74 17.94 22.86 16.67
C PRO A 74 16.79 22.30 15.81
N GLY A 75 16.58 22.93 14.64
CA GLY A 75 15.58 22.50 13.67
C GLY A 75 15.86 21.09 13.18
N GLY A 76 14.84 20.22 13.20
CA GLY A 76 14.95 18.77 13.14
C GLY A 76 16.07 18.19 12.27
N GLU A 77 17.18 17.81 12.92
CA GLU A 77 18.24 16.93 12.37
C GLU A 77 17.79 15.46 12.34
N ARG A 78 16.51 15.20 12.05
CA ARG A 78 16.15 13.85 11.64
C ARG A 78 16.71 13.69 10.24
N GLY A 79 17.63 12.73 10.10
CA GLY A 79 18.16 12.26 8.82
C GLY A 79 17.05 11.95 7.81
N PRO A 80 17.38 11.48 6.60
CA PRO A 80 16.41 11.26 5.52
C PRO A 80 15.14 10.62 6.07
N VAL A 81 13.97 11.24 5.83
CA VAL A 81 12.70 10.72 6.35
C VAL A 81 12.60 9.28 5.87
N PRO A 82 12.52 8.28 6.77
CA PRO A 82 12.49 6.88 6.35
C PRO A 82 11.27 6.69 5.45
N VAL A 83 11.52 6.56 4.14
CA VAL A 83 10.45 6.22 3.21
C VAL A 83 10.13 4.75 3.51
N PRO A 84 8.91 4.41 3.98
CA PRO A 84 8.58 3.04 4.30
C PRO A 84 8.84 2.18 3.07
N ILE A 85 9.70 1.17 3.25
CA ILE A 85 9.97 0.21 2.20
C ILE A 85 8.74 -0.69 2.14
N VAL A 86 7.88 -0.43 1.16
CA VAL A 86 6.76 -1.32 0.85
C VAL A 86 7.38 -2.57 0.21
N ASN A 87 7.59 -3.61 1.03
CA ASN A 87 8.24 -4.86 0.59
C ASN A 87 7.34 -5.73 -0.32
N ASN A 88 6.05 -5.43 -0.41
CA ASN A 88 5.17 -6.06 -1.38
C ASN A 88 4.89 -5.07 -2.51
N PRO A 89 5.61 -5.14 -3.65
CA PRO A 89 5.06 -4.55 -4.85
C PRO A 89 3.66 -5.16 -5.04
N ILE A 90 2.64 -4.33 -5.16
CA ILE A 90 1.33 -4.80 -5.60
C ILE A 90 1.59 -5.27 -7.03
N GLU A 91 1.79 -6.58 -7.19
CA GLU A 91 1.92 -7.19 -8.49
C GLU A 91 0.58 -7.03 -9.18
N THR A 92 0.60 -6.33 -10.31
CA THR A 92 -0.58 -6.05 -11.12
C THR A 92 -0.43 -6.71 -12.47
N GLU A 93 -1.52 -7.26 -12.99
CA GLU A 93 -1.61 -7.82 -14.33
C GLU A 93 -2.73 -7.12 -15.09
N THR A 94 -2.51 -6.83 -16.37
CA THR A 94 -3.56 -6.30 -17.25
C THR A 94 -4.27 -7.44 -17.94
N ILE A 95 -5.56 -7.60 -17.65
CA ILE A 95 -6.43 -8.60 -18.26
C ILE A 95 -7.27 -7.93 -19.34
N THR A 96 -7.40 -8.57 -20.51
CA THR A 96 -8.39 -8.15 -21.51
C THR A 96 -9.73 -8.81 -21.22
N HIS A 97 -10.73 -8.00 -20.89
CA HIS A 97 -12.11 -8.42 -20.70
C HIS A 97 -12.95 -8.08 -21.94
N THR A 98 -13.71 -9.04 -22.46
CA THR A 98 -14.66 -8.81 -23.55
C THR A 98 -16.06 -8.65 -22.98
N VAL A 99 -16.66 -7.49 -23.19
CA VAL A 99 -18.00 -7.13 -22.70
C VAL A 99 -19.05 -8.10 -23.25
N LYS A 100 -19.87 -8.65 -22.36
CA LYS A 100 -20.99 -9.55 -22.66
C LYS A 100 -22.31 -8.81 -22.59
N SER A 101 -23.36 -9.46 -23.11
CA SER A 101 -24.73 -8.94 -23.03
C SER A 101 -25.15 -8.67 -21.57
N GLY A 102 -25.67 -7.47 -21.32
CA GLY A 102 -26.13 -7.04 -19.99
C GLY A 102 -25.02 -6.64 -19.01
N GLU A 103 -23.77 -6.48 -19.46
CA GLU A 103 -22.70 -5.93 -18.63
C GLU A 103 -22.62 -4.40 -18.72
N PHE A 104 -22.17 -3.79 -17.63
CA PHE A 104 -21.89 -2.37 -17.51
C PHE A 104 -20.67 -2.17 -16.61
N LEU A 105 -20.06 -0.99 -16.65
CA LEU A 105 -18.79 -0.72 -15.96
C LEU A 105 -18.81 -1.08 -14.47
N GLY A 106 -19.90 -0.81 -13.76
CA GLY A 106 -20.02 -1.15 -12.33
C GLY A 106 -19.98 -2.66 -12.05
N LYS A 107 -20.62 -3.48 -12.88
CA LYS A 107 -20.59 -4.95 -12.74
C LYS A 107 -19.20 -5.50 -13.03
N ILE A 108 -18.54 -4.95 -14.05
CA ILE A 108 -17.17 -5.33 -14.44
C ILE A 108 -16.20 -4.90 -13.33
N SER A 109 -16.28 -3.65 -12.87
CA SER A 109 -15.41 -3.12 -11.82
C SER A 109 -15.53 -3.90 -10.51
N ALA A 110 -16.76 -4.30 -10.13
CA ALA A 110 -16.99 -5.16 -8.98
C ALA A 110 -16.37 -6.55 -9.15
N THR A 111 -16.47 -7.15 -10.34
CA THR A 111 -15.88 -8.46 -10.66
C THR A 111 -14.37 -8.46 -10.50
N TYR A 112 -13.71 -7.40 -10.96
CA TYR A 112 -12.26 -7.26 -10.93
C TYR A 112 -11.74 -6.50 -9.70
N LYS A 113 -12.64 -6.05 -8.82
CA LYS A 113 -12.37 -5.22 -7.63
C LYS A 113 -11.51 -3.98 -7.94
N VAL A 114 -11.78 -3.34 -9.07
CA VAL A 114 -11.17 -2.06 -9.47
C VAL A 114 -12.22 -0.96 -9.44
N SER A 115 -11.80 0.30 -9.48
CA SER A 115 -12.75 1.40 -9.62
C SER A 115 -13.21 1.55 -11.08
N VAL A 116 -14.45 2.01 -11.27
CA VAL A 116 -14.97 2.36 -12.60
C VAL A 116 -14.08 3.38 -13.30
N ASP A 117 -13.57 4.38 -12.56
CA ASP A 117 -12.68 5.39 -13.12
C ASP A 117 -11.33 4.83 -13.57
N ALA A 118 -10.80 3.80 -12.90
CA ALA A 118 -9.60 3.12 -13.36
C ALA A 118 -9.86 2.46 -14.72
N ILE A 119 -10.98 1.75 -14.89
CA ILE A 119 -11.36 1.13 -16.16
C ILE A 119 -11.53 2.20 -17.25
N ARG A 120 -12.22 3.33 -16.96
CA ARG A 120 -12.38 4.42 -17.93
C ARG A 120 -11.05 5.00 -18.38
N ARG A 121 -10.15 5.33 -17.44
CA ARG A 121 -8.86 5.93 -17.76
C ARG A 121 -7.98 4.99 -18.57
N GLU A 122 -7.90 3.72 -18.17
CA GLU A 122 -7.12 2.69 -18.85
C GLU A 122 -7.57 2.50 -20.31
N ASN A 123 -8.89 2.54 -20.53
CA ASN A 123 -9.50 2.32 -21.85
C ASN A 123 -9.84 3.59 -22.62
N ARG A 124 -9.47 4.77 -22.08
CA ARG A 124 -9.79 6.10 -22.64
C ARG A 124 -11.28 6.25 -22.99
N LEU A 125 -12.16 5.72 -22.15
CA LEU A 125 -13.60 5.77 -22.37
C LEU A 125 -14.11 7.20 -22.16
N LYS A 126 -14.93 7.68 -23.10
CA LYS A 126 -15.59 8.99 -23.04
C LYS A 126 -16.97 8.93 -22.39
N SER A 127 -17.54 7.74 -22.23
CA SER A 127 -18.85 7.50 -21.60
C SER A 127 -18.91 6.11 -20.97
N ASP A 128 -20.02 5.80 -20.30
CA ASP A 128 -20.30 4.51 -19.66
C ASP A 128 -20.96 3.49 -20.58
N THR A 129 -21.31 3.91 -21.79
CA THR A 129 -21.92 3.04 -22.79
C THR A 129 -20.89 2.02 -23.26
N LEU A 130 -21.18 0.75 -23.02
CA LEU A 130 -20.37 -0.37 -23.49
C LEU A 130 -21.11 -1.13 -24.60
N PHE A 131 -20.34 -1.65 -25.57
CA PHE A 131 -20.87 -2.48 -26.64
C PHE A 131 -20.53 -3.95 -26.40
N VAL A 132 -21.45 -4.86 -26.70
CA VAL A 132 -21.16 -6.31 -26.65
C VAL A 132 -20.00 -6.62 -27.59
N GLY A 133 -19.01 -7.38 -27.11
CA GLY A 133 -17.78 -7.67 -27.84
C GLY A 133 -16.68 -6.62 -27.68
N GLN A 134 -16.96 -5.48 -27.05
CA GLN A 134 -15.94 -4.47 -26.73
C GLN A 134 -14.87 -5.06 -25.81
N LYS A 135 -13.60 -4.85 -26.14
CA LYS A 135 -12.47 -5.29 -25.32
C LYS A 135 -12.04 -4.15 -24.40
N LEU A 136 -11.93 -4.45 -23.11
CA LEU A 136 -11.47 -3.55 -22.07
C LEU A 136 -10.19 -4.12 -21.45
N SER A 137 -9.13 -3.32 -21.40
CA SER A 137 -7.95 -3.56 -20.58
C SER A 137 -8.24 -3.23 -19.13
N ILE A 138 -8.06 -4.20 -18.24
CA ILE A 138 -8.35 -4.04 -16.81
C ILE A 138 -7.12 -4.46 -16.02
N THR A 139 -6.45 -3.49 -15.42
CA THR A 139 -5.30 -3.71 -14.55
C THR A 139 -5.78 -4.07 -13.15
N VAL A 140 -5.52 -5.30 -12.72
CA VAL A 140 -5.93 -5.83 -11.41
C VAL A 140 -4.72 -6.19 -10.57
N SER A 141 -4.88 -6.13 -9.24
CA SER A 141 -3.95 -6.79 -8.32
C SER A 141 -4.01 -8.30 -8.53
N LEU A 142 -2.88 -9.02 -8.53
CA LEU A 142 -2.88 -10.49 -8.67
C LEU A 142 -3.74 -11.20 -7.61
N LYS A 143 -3.81 -10.62 -6.40
CA LYS A 143 -4.68 -11.09 -5.32
C LYS A 143 -6.17 -11.00 -5.64
N ASP A 144 -6.55 -10.03 -6.48
CA ASP A 144 -7.94 -9.69 -6.79
C ASP A 144 -8.39 -10.18 -8.17
N LYS A 145 -7.48 -10.79 -8.95
CA LYS A 145 -7.84 -11.49 -10.18
C LYS A 145 -8.88 -12.57 -9.85
N PRO A 146 -10.05 -12.57 -10.55
CA PRO A 146 -11.11 -13.53 -10.31
C PRO A 146 -10.57 -14.95 -10.26
N LEU A 147 -10.82 -15.64 -9.15
CA LEU A 147 -10.34 -17.00 -8.97
C LEU A 147 -10.98 -17.87 -10.04
N ARG A 148 -10.14 -18.61 -10.77
CA ARG A 148 -10.63 -19.56 -11.77
C ARG A 148 -11.37 -20.67 -11.03
N GLN A 149 -12.45 -21.19 -11.60
CA GLN A 149 -13.11 -22.38 -11.05
C GLN A 149 -12.89 -23.56 -11.97
N HIS A 150 -12.74 -24.74 -11.39
CA HIS A 150 -12.56 -26.00 -12.10
C HIS A 150 -13.53 -27.05 -11.56
N LYS A 151 -14.34 -27.64 -12.45
CA LYS A 151 -15.23 -28.75 -12.10
C LYS A 151 -14.48 -30.06 -12.26
N VAL A 152 -14.27 -30.78 -11.17
CA VAL A 152 -13.55 -32.06 -11.12
C VAL A 152 -14.24 -33.08 -12.04
N GLN A 153 -13.48 -33.66 -12.96
CA GLN A 153 -13.93 -34.72 -13.86
C GLN A 153 -13.50 -36.10 -13.35
N ARG A 154 -14.13 -37.15 -13.88
CA ARG A 154 -13.80 -38.54 -13.54
C ARG A 154 -12.32 -38.82 -13.83
N GLY A 155 -11.58 -39.26 -12.82
CA GLY A 155 -10.16 -39.60 -12.92
C GLY A 155 -9.19 -38.42 -12.82
N GLU A 156 -9.65 -37.21 -12.46
CA GLU A 156 -8.77 -36.11 -12.08
C GLU A 156 -8.34 -36.20 -10.61
N PHE A 157 -7.17 -35.67 -10.32
CA PHE A 157 -6.62 -35.52 -8.96
C PHE A 157 -5.89 -34.18 -8.87
N LEU A 158 -5.64 -33.68 -7.66
CA LEU A 158 -5.10 -32.34 -7.42
C LEU A 158 -3.82 -32.04 -8.20
N GLY A 159 -2.89 -32.99 -8.31
CA GLY A 159 -1.66 -32.82 -9.09
C GLY A 159 -1.90 -32.56 -10.58
N LYS A 160 -2.84 -33.28 -11.21
CA LYS A 160 -3.21 -33.07 -12.61
C LYS A 160 -3.86 -31.70 -12.83
N ILE A 161 -4.70 -31.27 -11.90
CA ILE A 161 -5.39 -29.98 -11.93
C ILE A 161 -4.37 -28.85 -11.71
N ALA A 162 -3.51 -28.97 -10.71
CA ALA A 162 -2.43 -28.03 -10.39
C ALA A 162 -1.53 -27.78 -11.61
N ASN A 163 -1.09 -28.86 -12.28
CA ASN A 163 -0.30 -28.75 -13.50
C ASN A 163 -1.05 -28.07 -14.64
N LYS A 164 -2.32 -28.41 -14.85
CA LYS A 164 -3.18 -27.78 -15.89
C LYS A 164 -3.27 -26.26 -15.73
N TYR A 165 -3.29 -25.78 -14.48
CA TYR A 165 -3.42 -24.36 -14.17
C TYR A 165 -2.10 -23.68 -13.78
N ASN A 166 -0.97 -24.40 -13.83
CA ASN A 166 0.35 -23.93 -13.43
C ASN A 166 0.39 -23.32 -12.02
N VAL A 167 -0.23 -24.01 -11.06
CA VAL A 167 -0.25 -23.66 -9.63
C VAL A 167 0.25 -24.83 -8.80
N SER A 168 0.50 -24.64 -7.50
CA SER A 168 0.88 -25.73 -6.61
C SER A 168 -0.35 -26.47 -6.09
N VAL A 169 -0.19 -27.77 -5.78
CA VAL A 169 -1.23 -28.54 -5.08
C VAL A 169 -1.59 -27.89 -3.74
N GLN A 170 -0.59 -27.37 -3.03
CA GLN A 170 -0.78 -26.69 -1.76
C GLN A 170 -1.68 -25.46 -1.89
N SER A 171 -1.49 -24.63 -2.91
CA SER A 171 -2.32 -23.44 -3.09
C SER A 171 -3.77 -23.80 -3.42
N ILE A 172 -4.01 -24.87 -4.19
CA ILE A 172 -5.38 -25.38 -4.41
C ILE A 172 -6.00 -25.86 -3.09
N ARG A 173 -5.23 -26.59 -2.27
CA ARG A 173 -5.68 -27.08 -0.96
C ARG A 173 -6.10 -25.93 -0.03
N GLU A 174 -5.26 -24.91 0.07
CA GLU A 174 -5.51 -23.71 0.89
C GLU A 174 -6.72 -22.92 0.38
N ALA A 175 -6.81 -22.70 -0.94
CA ALA A 175 -7.90 -21.95 -1.56
C ALA A 175 -9.28 -22.61 -1.36
N ASN A 176 -9.32 -23.94 -1.22
CA ASN A 176 -10.53 -24.73 -1.07
C ASN A 176 -10.71 -25.30 0.35
N GLN A 177 -9.81 -24.97 1.29
CA GLN A 177 -9.82 -25.49 2.65
C GLN A 177 -9.88 -27.04 2.72
N LEU A 178 -9.25 -27.70 1.73
CA LEU A 178 -9.28 -29.17 1.63
C LEU A 178 -8.41 -29.80 2.72
N ARG A 179 -8.96 -30.81 3.40
CA ARG A 179 -8.24 -31.59 4.43
C ARG A 179 -7.52 -32.81 3.87
N SER A 180 -7.83 -33.21 2.63
CA SER A 180 -7.21 -34.34 1.94
C SER A 180 -7.21 -34.11 0.42
N ASP A 181 -6.54 -35.01 -0.31
CA ASP A 181 -6.44 -34.96 -1.79
C ASP A 181 -7.58 -35.72 -2.48
N GLN A 182 -8.57 -36.20 -1.71
CA GLN A 182 -9.73 -36.90 -2.23
C GLN A 182 -10.69 -35.89 -2.84
N LEU A 183 -10.94 -36.02 -4.15
CA LEU A 183 -11.83 -35.15 -4.90
C LEU A 183 -13.10 -35.91 -5.29
N VAL A 184 -14.24 -35.22 -5.26
CA VAL A 184 -15.51 -35.78 -5.72
C VAL A 184 -15.76 -35.35 -7.16
N VAL A 185 -16.18 -36.29 -8.01
CA VAL A 185 -16.55 -35.95 -9.39
C VAL A 185 -17.70 -34.94 -9.38
N GLY A 186 -17.52 -33.83 -10.09
CA GLY A 186 -18.47 -32.72 -10.15
C GLY A 186 -18.24 -31.62 -9.11
N GLU A 187 -17.31 -31.80 -8.16
CA GLU A 187 -16.88 -30.79 -7.20
C GLU A 187 -16.29 -29.57 -7.92
N LEU A 188 -16.63 -28.36 -7.44
CA LEU A 188 -16.09 -27.11 -7.96
C LEU A 188 -14.93 -26.65 -7.08
N LEU A 189 -13.72 -26.67 -7.64
CA LEU A 189 -12.52 -26.18 -7.00
C LEU A 189 -12.20 -24.76 -7.44
N ILE A 190 -11.92 -23.92 -6.45
CA ILE A 190 -11.26 -22.62 -6.59
C ILE A 190 -9.80 -22.84 -6.96
N ILE A 191 -9.40 -22.35 -8.13
CA ILE A 191 -8.03 -22.39 -8.61
C ILE A 191 -7.39 -21.02 -8.34
N PRO A 192 -6.40 -20.95 -7.44
CA PRO A 192 -5.74 -19.70 -7.10
C PRO A 192 -4.96 -19.13 -8.28
N ASN A 193 -4.61 -17.85 -8.19
CA ASN A 193 -3.65 -17.27 -9.10
C ASN A 193 -2.24 -17.77 -8.75
N LYS A 194 -1.34 -17.73 -9.73
CA LYS A 194 0.08 -18.04 -9.51
C LYS A 194 0.71 -17.02 -8.59
#